data_AF-A0A661QQP8-F1
#
_entry.id   AF-A0A661QQP8-F1
#
_cell.length_a   1.000
_cell.length_b   1.000
_cell.length_c   1.000
_cell.angle_alpha   90.00
_cell.angle_beta   90.00
_cell.angle_gamma   90.00
#
_symmetry.space_group_name_H-M   'P 1'
#
loop_
_entity.id
_entity.type
_entity.pdbx_description
1 polymer ?
#
loop_
_entity_poly.entity_id
_entity_poly.type
_entity_poly.pdbx_seq_one_letter_code
_entity_poly.pdbx_strand_id
1 'polypeptide(L)'
;YNKNESLIKHALAVEGVMRYLARKWGEDEEKWGVIGLVHDLDYEKYPDQHCKKSEEILRQEGWPEEYIRAVISHGWGICSDVKPETRLEKALYAIDELTGLIVAAALVRPSKSVMDLKAKSIKKKWKEKRFAAGVDRSIIEKGAEMLGVDLSELITDTIMGMREVADAIGLRGVGN
;
A
#
# COMPACT_ATOMS: atom_id res chain seq x y z
N TYR A 1 15.63 7.72 -0.66
CA TYR A 1 15.80 8.06 0.76
C TYR A 1 15.89 6.80 1.60
N ASN A 2 14.98 5.86 1.41
CA ASN A 2 15.11 4.47 1.86
C ASN A 2 16.21 3.74 1.05
N LYS A 3 16.94 2.84 1.72
CA LYS A 3 17.94 1.90 1.19
C LYS A 3 17.64 0.46 1.58
N ASN A 4 16.83 0.26 2.63
CA ASN A 4 16.40 -1.05 3.09
C ASN A 4 15.53 -1.72 2.03
N GLU A 5 15.89 -2.94 1.64
CA GLU A 5 15.15 -3.70 0.62
C GLU A 5 13.69 -3.96 0.98
N SER A 6 13.33 -4.17 2.25
CA SER A 6 11.94 -4.42 2.62
C SER A 6 11.08 -3.19 2.44
N LEU A 7 11.61 -1.99 2.73
CA LEU A 7 10.91 -0.72 2.48
C LEU A 7 10.78 -0.43 0.99
N ILE A 8 11.82 -0.74 0.19
CA ILE A 8 11.74 -0.62 -1.27
C ILE A 8 10.71 -1.59 -1.84
N LYS A 9 10.69 -2.84 -1.39
CA LYS A 9 9.69 -3.85 -1.82
C LYS A 9 8.27 -3.46 -1.40
N HIS A 10 8.10 -2.84 -0.23
CA HIS A 10 6.81 -2.28 0.22
C HIS A 10 6.34 -1.17 -0.73
N ALA A 11 7.17 -0.16 -0.98
CA ALA A 11 6.87 0.93 -1.89
C ALA A 11 6.50 0.44 -3.31
N LEU A 12 7.24 -0.55 -3.84
CA LEU A 12 6.94 -1.18 -5.12
C LEU A 12 5.61 -1.96 -5.12
N ALA A 13 5.27 -2.62 -4.01
CA ALA A 13 3.98 -3.30 -3.87
C ALA A 13 2.82 -2.30 -3.90
N VAL A 14 2.94 -1.19 -3.15
CA VAL A 14 1.95 -0.11 -3.12
C VAL A 14 1.83 0.54 -4.49
N GLU A 15 2.94 0.85 -5.17
CA GLU A 15 2.95 1.34 -6.56
C GLU A 15 2.16 0.41 -7.50
N GLY A 16 2.46 -0.89 -7.50
CA GLY A 16 1.80 -1.86 -8.37
C GLY A 16 0.29 -1.92 -8.15
N VAL A 17 -0.15 -1.82 -6.90
CA VAL A 17 -1.57 -1.75 -6.55
C VAL A 17 -2.21 -0.44 -6.99
N MET A 18 -1.53 0.69 -6.79
CA MET A 18 -2.02 2.00 -7.23
C MET A 18 -2.17 2.07 -8.74
N ARG A 19 -1.21 1.56 -9.52
CA ARG A 19 -1.28 1.49 -10.98
C ARG A 19 -2.45 0.59 -11.45
N TYR A 20 -2.63 -0.57 -10.82
CA TYR A 20 -3.75 -1.47 -11.12
C TYR A 20 -5.11 -0.79 -10.87
N LEU A 21 -5.27 -0.14 -9.71
CA LEU A 21 -6.51 0.57 -9.38
C LEU A 21 -6.78 1.74 -10.33
N ALA A 22 -5.74 2.50 -10.70
CA ALA A 22 -5.87 3.59 -11.66
C ALA A 22 -6.44 3.10 -13.00
N ARG A 23 -5.87 2.01 -13.56
CA ARG A 23 -6.38 1.41 -14.80
C ARG A 23 -7.82 0.89 -14.65
N LYS A 24 -8.13 0.21 -13.55
CA LYS A 24 -9.48 -0.29 -13.26
C LYS A 24 -10.50 0.85 -13.24
N TRP A 25 -10.08 2.04 -12.85
CA TRP A 25 -10.96 3.19 -12.61
C TRP A 25 -10.88 4.28 -13.68
N GLY A 26 -10.06 4.11 -14.70
CA GLY A 26 -9.88 5.09 -15.79
C GLY A 26 -9.16 6.36 -15.34
N GLU A 27 -8.31 6.25 -14.32
CA GLU A 27 -7.52 7.34 -13.75
C GLU A 27 -6.11 7.40 -14.37
N ASP A 28 -5.35 8.45 -14.08
CA ASP A 28 -3.95 8.60 -14.49
C ASP A 28 -3.05 7.59 -13.77
N GLU A 29 -2.60 6.56 -14.50
CA GLU A 29 -1.76 5.50 -13.96
C GLU A 29 -0.43 6.01 -13.40
N GLU A 30 0.22 6.97 -14.05
CA GLU A 30 1.55 7.44 -13.66
C GLU A 30 1.47 8.27 -12.39
N LYS A 31 0.46 9.15 -12.29
CA LYS A 31 0.17 9.88 -11.05
C LYS A 31 -0.05 8.95 -9.87
N TRP A 32 -0.88 7.92 -10.05
CA TRP A 32 -1.19 6.97 -8.97
C TRP A 32 0.02 6.14 -8.58
N GLY A 33 0.76 5.62 -9.57
CA GLY A 33 1.95 4.83 -9.36
C GLY A 33 3.04 5.60 -8.61
N VAL A 34 3.37 6.80 -9.07
CA VAL A 34 4.44 7.59 -8.46
C VAL A 34 4.11 8.02 -7.02
N ILE A 35 2.86 8.39 -6.73
CA ILE A 35 2.42 8.70 -5.37
C ILE A 35 2.52 7.45 -4.47
N GLY A 36 2.08 6.28 -4.97
CA GLY A 36 2.23 5.02 -4.24
C GLY A 36 3.70 4.65 -3.98
N LEU A 37 4.59 4.91 -4.94
CA LEU A 37 6.02 4.62 -4.81
C LEU A 37 6.70 5.48 -3.75
N VAL A 38 6.30 6.75 -3.60
CA VAL A 38 6.99 7.69 -2.70
C VAL A 38 6.27 7.91 -1.36
N HIS A 39 5.16 7.22 -1.08
CA HIS A 39 4.37 7.48 0.13
C HIS A 39 5.22 7.41 1.43
N ASP A 40 6.12 6.44 1.48
CA ASP A 40 7.03 6.13 2.60
C ASP A 40 8.44 6.71 2.44
N LEU A 41 8.62 7.74 1.59
CA LEU A 41 9.95 8.26 1.23
C LEU A 41 10.85 8.56 2.43
N ASP A 42 10.29 9.06 3.52
CA ASP A 42 11.00 9.48 4.72
C ASP A 42 11.21 8.38 5.77
N TYR A 43 10.52 7.24 5.67
CA TYR A 43 10.32 6.29 6.76
C TYR A 43 11.64 5.75 7.36
N GLU A 44 12.63 5.36 6.54
CA GLU A 44 13.88 4.78 7.05
C GLU A 44 14.72 5.77 7.86
N LYS A 45 14.75 7.04 7.42
CA LYS A 45 15.61 8.07 8.02
C LYS A 45 14.90 8.85 9.12
N TYR A 46 13.58 8.97 9.03
CA TYR A 46 12.78 9.85 9.88
C TYR A 46 11.48 9.18 10.35
N PRO A 47 11.54 7.98 10.97
CA PRO A 47 10.33 7.25 11.35
C PRO A 47 9.44 8.04 12.32
N ASP A 48 10.02 8.79 13.27
CA ASP A 48 9.28 9.60 14.25
C ASP A 48 8.67 10.88 13.65
N GLN A 49 9.02 11.21 12.41
CA GLN A 49 8.53 12.40 11.68
C GLN A 49 7.93 11.99 10.34
N HIS A 50 7.50 10.73 10.22
CA HIS A 50 6.91 10.18 9.02
C HIS A 50 5.70 11.03 8.56
N CYS A 51 5.48 11.09 7.24
CA CYS A 51 4.63 12.05 6.54
C CYS A 51 5.13 13.51 6.59
N LYS A 52 5.52 14.03 7.75
CA LYS A 52 6.01 15.42 7.87
C LYS A 52 7.30 15.62 7.07
N LYS A 53 8.24 14.68 7.12
CA LYS A 53 9.49 14.78 6.35
C LYS A 53 9.26 14.51 4.87
N SER A 54 8.36 13.61 4.50
CA SER A 54 7.95 13.42 3.10
C SER A 54 7.41 14.73 2.52
N GLU A 55 6.55 15.47 3.24
CA GLU A 55 6.07 16.78 2.79
C GLU A 55 7.21 17.78 2.57
N GLU A 56 8.09 17.96 3.56
CA GLU A 56 9.21 18.90 3.45
C GLU A 56 10.13 18.57 2.27
N ILE A 57 10.47 17.29 2.10
CA ILE A 57 11.34 16.81 1.02
C ILE A 57 10.69 17.04 -0.34
N LEU A 58 9.45 16.57 -0.54
CA LEU A 58 8.79 16.66 -1.84
C LEU A 58 8.55 18.11 -2.25
N ARG A 59 8.22 18.99 -1.29
CA ARG A 59 8.08 20.44 -1.53
C ARG A 59 9.40 21.08 -1.94
N GLN A 60 10.52 20.69 -1.33
CA GLN A 60 11.86 21.17 -1.71
C GLN A 60 12.27 20.70 -3.11
N GLU A 61 11.86 19.49 -3.50
CA GLU A 61 12.07 18.93 -4.85
C GLU A 61 11.08 19.45 -5.89
N GLY A 62 10.19 20.39 -5.53
CA GLY A 62 9.28 21.06 -6.45
C GLY A 62 8.09 20.21 -6.92
N TRP A 63 7.68 19.22 -6.13
CA TRP A 63 6.52 18.40 -6.46
C TRP A 63 5.21 19.18 -6.41
N PRO A 64 4.19 18.81 -7.21
CA PRO A 64 2.87 19.42 -7.14
C PRO A 64 2.24 19.25 -5.75
N GLU A 65 1.61 20.31 -5.22
CA GLU A 65 0.95 20.27 -3.90
C GLU A 65 -0.10 19.17 -3.78
N GLU A 66 -0.81 18.87 -4.86
CA GLU A 66 -1.78 17.77 -4.88
C GLU A 66 -1.13 16.38 -4.70
N TYR A 67 0.12 16.18 -5.16
CA TYR A 67 0.83 14.92 -4.96
C TYR A 67 1.36 14.83 -3.54
N ILE A 68 1.89 15.94 -3.02
CA ILE A 68 2.38 16.03 -1.64
C ILE A 68 1.24 15.75 -0.65
N ARG A 69 0.10 16.41 -0.84
CA ARG A 69 -1.11 16.17 -0.06
C ARG A 69 -1.52 14.70 -0.12
N ALA A 70 -1.52 14.12 -1.32
CA ALA A 70 -1.93 12.74 -1.49
C ALA A 70 -1.00 11.78 -0.75
N VAL A 71 0.32 11.99 -0.87
CA VAL A 71 1.33 11.27 -0.10
C VAL A 71 1.00 11.35 1.38
N ILE A 72 0.96 12.53 2.00
CA ILE A 72 0.81 12.61 3.47
C ILE A 72 -0.56 12.21 4.01
N SER A 73 -1.55 11.99 3.14
CA SER A 73 -2.89 11.53 3.56
C SER A 73 -2.92 10.07 4.01
N HIS A 74 -1.94 9.24 3.61
CA HIS A 74 -1.90 7.83 4.03
C HIS A 74 -1.69 7.66 5.54
N GLY A 75 -0.98 8.62 6.18
CA GLY A 75 -0.78 8.65 7.62
C GLY A 75 -1.97 9.16 8.44
N TRP A 76 -3.15 9.34 7.84
CA TRP A 76 -4.29 10.00 8.49
C TRP A 76 -4.78 9.31 9.77
N GLY A 77 -4.77 10.05 10.88
CA GLY A 77 -5.15 9.52 12.19
C GLY A 77 -4.09 8.63 12.83
N ILE A 78 -2.89 8.58 12.26
CA ILE A 78 -1.71 7.86 12.76
C ILE A 78 -0.60 8.86 13.06
N CYS A 79 -0.13 9.57 12.03
CA CYS A 79 0.96 10.55 12.08
C CYS A 79 0.69 11.81 11.25
N SER A 80 -0.47 11.88 10.58
CA SER A 80 -0.91 13.02 9.76
C SER A 80 -2.36 13.39 10.09
N ASP A 81 -2.66 14.69 10.04
CA ASP A 81 -4.03 15.23 10.19
C ASP A 81 -4.75 15.36 8.83
N VAL A 82 -4.07 15.05 7.72
CA VAL A 82 -4.60 15.20 6.37
C VAL A 82 -5.54 14.04 6.04
N LYS A 83 -6.85 14.30 6.08
CA LYS A 83 -7.86 13.32 5.71
C LYS A 83 -7.81 12.96 4.22
N PRO A 84 -7.90 11.66 3.84
CA PRO A 84 -8.12 11.23 2.46
C PRO A 84 -9.48 11.68 1.93
N GLU A 85 -9.49 12.44 0.84
CA GLU A 85 -10.68 13.01 0.21
C GLU A 85 -10.89 12.47 -1.20
N THR A 86 -9.83 12.44 -2.00
CA THR A 86 -9.89 11.95 -3.38
C THR A 86 -9.93 10.42 -3.42
N ARG A 87 -10.31 9.86 -4.57
CA ARG A 87 -10.30 8.41 -4.78
C ARG A 87 -8.89 7.82 -4.64
N LEU A 88 -7.88 8.55 -5.13
CA LEU A 88 -6.47 8.19 -5.03
C LEU A 88 -6.02 8.10 -3.58
N GLU A 89 -6.28 9.14 -2.80
CA GLU A 89 -5.90 9.22 -1.38
C GLU A 89 -6.55 8.10 -0.56
N LYS A 90 -7.85 7.87 -0.80
CA LYS A 90 -8.60 6.80 -0.13
C LYS A 90 -8.06 5.41 -0.48
N ALA A 91 -7.65 5.22 -1.74
CA ALA A 91 -7.01 3.98 -2.17
C ALA A 91 -5.67 3.78 -1.47
N LEU A 92 -4.79 4.77 -1.51
CA LEU A 92 -3.48 4.73 -0.87
C LEU A 92 -3.61 4.40 0.63
N TYR A 93 -4.49 5.12 1.34
CA TYR A 93 -4.78 4.87 2.76
C TYR A 93 -5.26 3.44 3.02
N ALA A 94 -6.13 2.89 2.16
CA ALA A 94 -6.71 1.57 2.35
C ALA A 94 -5.72 0.43 2.04
N ILE A 95 -4.89 0.60 1.01
CA ILE A 95 -4.04 -0.46 0.48
C ILE A 95 -2.68 -0.56 1.14
N ASP A 96 -2.16 0.52 1.73
CA ASP A 96 -0.86 0.56 2.39
C ASP A 96 -0.70 -0.56 3.43
N GLU A 97 -1.46 -0.50 4.52
CA GLU A 97 -1.50 -1.55 5.56
C GLU A 97 -1.91 -2.93 5.01
N LEU A 98 -2.80 -2.96 4.01
CA LEU A 98 -3.30 -4.21 3.43
C LEU A 98 -2.21 -4.97 2.65
N THR A 99 -1.29 -4.27 1.99
CA THR A 99 -0.16 -4.90 1.31
C THR A 99 0.70 -5.66 2.31
N GLY A 100 0.96 -5.10 3.49
CA GLY A 100 1.68 -5.78 4.59
C GLY A 100 1.02 -7.09 5.03
N LEU A 101 -0.31 -7.11 5.16
CA LEU A 101 -1.06 -8.33 5.47
C LEU A 101 -0.92 -9.40 4.37
N ILE A 102 -0.99 -8.98 3.09
CA ILE A 102 -0.88 -9.89 1.94
C ILE A 102 0.55 -10.43 1.82
N VAL A 103 1.58 -9.61 2.02
CA VAL A 103 2.99 -10.03 2.07
C VAL A 103 3.17 -11.09 3.15
N ALA A 104 2.72 -10.83 4.38
CA ALA A 104 2.80 -11.80 5.47
C ALA A 104 2.08 -13.12 5.10
N ALA A 105 0.90 -13.03 4.49
CA ALA A 105 0.14 -14.19 4.05
C ALA A 105 0.83 -14.98 2.92
N ALA A 106 1.55 -14.31 2.03
CA ALA A 106 2.33 -14.95 0.98
C ALA A 106 3.53 -15.71 1.56
N LEU A 107 4.29 -15.07 2.46
CA LEU A 107 5.54 -15.59 3.00
C LEU A 107 5.39 -16.87 3.85
N VAL A 108 4.23 -17.06 4.49
CA VAL A 108 3.96 -18.28 5.28
C VAL A 108 3.46 -19.46 4.45
N ARG A 109 3.25 -19.27 3.13
CA ARG A 109 2.82 -20.35 2.24
C ARG A 109 4.03 -21.07 1.65
N PRO A 110 3.93 -22.38 1.34
CA PRO A 110 5.03 -23.12 0.72
C PRO A 110 5.55 -22.48 -0.57
N SER A 111 4.67 -21.91 -1.40
CA SER A 111 5.06 -21.24 -2.65
C SER A 111 5.76 -19.90 -2.44
N LYS A 112 5.62 -19.28 -1.25
CA LYS A 112 6.06 -17.90 -0.96
C LYS A 112 5.62 -16.89 -2.03
N SER A 113 4.42 -17.09 -2.58
CA SER A 113 3.95 -16.39 -3.78
C SER A 113 2.62 -15.68 -3.57
N VAL A 114 2.48 -14.53 -4.24
CA VAL A 114 1.19 -13.81 -4.40
C VAL A 114 0.40 -14.31 -5.61
N MET A 115 1.02 -15.07 -6.51
CA MET A 115 0.42 -15.57 -7.76
C MET A 115 -0.72 -16.55 -7.53
N ASP A 116 -0.70 -17.30 -6.43
CA ASP A 116 -1.70 -18.30 -6.07
C ASP A 116 -2.51 -17.91 -4.80
N LEU A 117 -2.31 -16.69 -4.29
CA LEU A 117 -3.15 -16.12 -3.23
C LEU A 117 -4.53 -15.72 -3.76
N LYS A 118 -5.56 -15.89 -2.93
CA LYS A 118 -6.95 -15.51 -3.21
C LYS A 118 -7.52 -14.76 -2.02
N ALA A 119 -8.50 -13.90 -2.24
CA ALA A 119 -9.12 -13.11 -1.16
C ALA A 119 -9.65 -13.97 0.00
N LYS A 120 -10.19 -15.16 -0.27
CA LYS A 120 -10.61 -16.12 0.76
C LYS A 120 -9.49 -16.50 1.74
N SER A 121 -8.25 -16.64 1.26
CA SER A 121 -7.08 -16.95 2.09
C SER A 121 -6.75 -15.79 3.02
N ILE A 122 -6.79 -14.55 2.51
CA ILE A 122 -6.56 -13.35 3.30
C ILE A 122 -7.69 -13.16 4.32
N LYS A 123 -8.97 -13.36 3.95
CA LYS A 123 -10.10 -13.31 4.89
C LYS A 123 -10.00 -14.32 6.03
N LYS A 124 -9.34 -15.47 5.82
CA LYS A 124 -9.05 -16.41 6.91
C LYS A 124 -8.03 -15.80 7.87
N LYS A 125 -6.92 -15.29 7.34
CA LYS A 125 -5.87 -14.59 8.09
C LYS A 125 -6.33 -13.31 8.78
N TRP A 126 -7.32 -12.64 8.20
CA TRP A 126 -7.99 -11.48 8.78
C TRP A 126 -8.54 -11.77 10.18
N LYS A 127 -9.19 -12.93 10.35
CA LYS A 127 -9.79 -13.35 11.64
C LYS A 127 -8.75 -13.76 12.68
N GLU A 128 -7.54 -14.13 12.25
CA GLU A 128 -6.43 -14.51 13.11
C GLU A 128 -5.71 -13.24 13.61
N LYS A 129 -6.23 -12.57 14.65
CA LYS A 129 -5.67 -11.28 15.12
C LYS A 129 -4.16 -11.28 15.45
N ARG A 130 -3.60 -12.43 15.84
CA ARG A 130 -2.16 -12.60 16.10
C ARG A 130 -1.32 -12.68 14.82
N PHE A 131 -1.94 -13.03 13.70
CA PHE A 131 -1.28 -13.05 12.41
C PHE A 131 -1.08 -11.62 11.89
N ALA A 132 0.15 -11.26 11.55
CA ALA A 132 0.50 -9.89 11.18
C ALA A 132 -0.02 -8.89 12.23
N ALA A 133 0.41 -9.06 13.49
CA ALA A 133 -0.08 -8.26 14.62
C ALA A 133 0.28 -6.77 14.52
N GLY A 134 1.25 -6.41 13.68
CA GLY A 134 1.57 -5.02 13.37
C GLY A 134 0.61 -4.35 12.38
N VAL A 135 -0.25 -5.13 11.70
CA VAL A 135 -1.23 -4.57 10.76
C VAL A 135 -2.47 -4.09 11.49
N ASP A 136 -2.82 -2.81 11.30
CA ASP A 136 -4.06 -2.26 11.81
C ASP A 136 -5.22 -2.52 10.83
N ARG A 137 -6.02 -3.53 11.17
CA ARG A 137 -7.20 -3.93 10.39
C ARG A 137 -8.28 -2.85 10.35
N SER A 138 -8.35 -1.97 11.37
CA SER A 138 -9.37 -0.92 11.43
C SER A 138 -9.11 0.18 10.40
N ILE A 139 -7.84 0.45 10.08
CA ILE A 139 -7.41 1.37 9.02
C ILE A 139 -7.89 0.86 7.66
N ILE A 140 -7.64 -0.41 7.37
CA ILE A 140 -8.06 -1.05 6.13
C ILE A 140 -9.60 -1.10 6.01
N GLU A 141 -10.33 -1.43 7.09
CA GLU A 141 -11.80 -1.41 7.11
C GLU A 141 -12.36 -0.02 6.82
N LYS A 142 -11.80 1.01 7.47
CA LYS A 142 -12.15 2.42 7.26
C LYS A 142 -11.85 2.85 5.82
N GLY A 143 -10.70 2.45 5.26
CA GLY A 143 -10.34 2.70 3.88
C GLY A 143 -11.33 2.08 2.88
N ALA A 144 -11.72 0.82 3.10
CA ALA A 144 -12.73 0.15 2.28
C ALA A 144 -14.09 0.87 2.34
N GLU A 145 -14.52 1.30 3.53
CA GLU A 145 -15.75 2.09 3.71
C GLU A 145 -15.67 3.42 2.96
N MET A 146 -14.55 4.15 3.07
CA MET A 146 -14.35 5.44 2.38
C MET A 146 -14.38 5.31 0.85
N LEU A 147 -13.94 4.17 0.32
CA LEU A 147 -13.99 3.83 -1.10
C LEU A 147 -15.38 3.32 -1.53
N GLY A 148 -16.25 2.94 -0.60
CA GLY A 148 -17.54 2.32 -0.89
C GLY A 148 -17.40 0.93 -1.53
N VAL A 149 -16.33 0.19 -1.20
CA VAL A 149 -16.06 -1.16 -1.76
C VAL A 149 -16.12 -2.22 -0.67
N ASP A 150 -16.46 -3.45 -1.06
CA ASP A 150 -16.37 -4.59 -0.17
C ASP A 150 -14.91 -4.90 0.17
N LEU A 151 -14.62 -5.25 1.43
CA LEU A 151 -13.28 -5.69 1.85
C LEU A 151 -12.76 -6.85 0.98
N SER A 152 -13.65 -7.73 0.51
CA SER A 152 -13.26 -8.86 -0.35
C SER A 152 -12.83 -8.40 -1.75
N GLU A 153 -13.44 -7.33 -2.26
CA GLU A 153 -13.05 -6.69 -3.51
C GLU A 153 -11.71 -5.99 -3.34
N LEU A 154 -11.55 -5.16 -2.30
CA LEU A 154 -10.30 -4.48 -2.00
C LEU A 154 -9.13 -5.46 -1.91
N ILE A 155 -9.28 -6.55 -1.14
CA ILE A 155 -8.28 -7.61 -1.05
C ILE A 155 -7.95 -8.22 -2.43
N THR A 156 -8.97 -8.43 -3.26
CA THR A 156 -8.77 -9.01 -4.60
C THR A 156 -7.95 -8.06 -5.47
N ASP A 157 -8.32 -6.78 -5.49
CA ASP A 157 -7.61 -5.75 -6.25
C ASP A 157 -6.17 -5.58 -5.78
N THR A 158 -5.93 -5.55 -4.45
CA THR A 158 -4.56 -5.47 -3.91
C THR A 158 -3.72 -6.69 -4.30
N ILE A 159 -4.29 -7.91 -4.26
CA ILE A 159 -3.59 -9.10 -4.76
C ILE A 159 -3.26 -8.95 -6.25
N MET A 160 -4.21 -8.47 -7.06
CA MET A 160 -4.02 -8.35 -8.51
C MET A 160 -2.93 -7.34 -8.86
N GLY A 161 -2.91 -6.17 -8.21
CA GLY A 161 -1.84 -5.20 -8.42
C GLY A 161 -0.47 -5.68 -7.95
N MET A 162 -0.39 -6.35 -6.79
CA MET A 162 0.86 -6.94 -6.32
C MET A 162 1.41 -8.02 -7.25
N ARG A 163 0.56 -8.73 -8.01
CA ARG A 163 1.00 -9.75 -8.97
C ARG A 163 1.75 -9.16 -10.17
N GLU A 164 1.42 -7.95 -10.58
CA GLU A 164 2.08 -7.30 -11.71
C GLU A 164 3.54 -6.95 -11.42
N VAL A 165 3.86 -6.75 -10.13
CA VAL A 165 5.21 -6.43 -9.64
C VAL A 165 5.81 -7.59 -8.83
N ALA A 166 5.25 -8.80 -8.94
CA ALA A 166 5.61 -9.94 -8.08
C ALA A 166 7.11 -10.27 -8.07
N ASP A 167 7.78 -10.14 -9.21
CA ASP A 167 9.22 -10.35 -9.33
C ASP A 167 10.02 -9.28 -8.56
N ALA A 168 9.63 -8.01 -8.69
CA ALA A 168 10.31 -6.88 -8.03
C ALA A 168 10.13 -6.90 -6.51
N ILE A 169 8.96 -7.36 -6.02
CA ILE A 169 8.67 -7.47 -4.59
C ILE A 169 9.11 -8.82 -3.99
N GLY A 170 9.70 -9.71 -4.79
CA GLY A 170 10.19 -11.02 -4.34
C GLY A 170 9.07 -12.02 -3.98
N LEU A 171 7.86 -11.83 -4.51
CA LEU A 171 6.68 -12.67 -4.25
C LEU A 171 6.18 -13.39 -5.52
N ARG A 172 7.01 -13.53 -6.55
CA ARG A 172 6.72 -14.41 -7.69
C ARG A 172 6.56 -15.87 -7.24
N GLY A 173 7.33 -16.24 -6.22
CA GLY A 173 7.44 -17.58 -5.67
C GLY A 173 8.82 -18.18 -5.93
N VAL A 174 9.11 -19.26 -5.23
CA VAL A 174 10.29 -20.09 -5.54
C VAL A 174 9.99 -20.83 -6.84
N GLY A 175 10.76 -20.52 -7.89
CA GLY A 175 10.80 -21.35 -9.08
C GLY A 175 11.22 -22.76 -8.70
N ASN A 176 10.50 -23.77 -9.19
CA ASN A 176 11.01 -25.13 -9.24
C ASN A 176 12.14 -25.20 -10.26
#